data_AF-B7HRU8-F1
#
_entry.id   AF-B7HRU8-F1
#
_cell.length_a   1.000
_cell.length_b   1.000
_cell.length_c   1.000
_cell.angle_alpha   90.00
_cell.angle_beta   90.00
_cell.angle_gamma   90.00
#
_symmetry.space_group_name_H-M   'P 1'
#
loop_
_entity.id
_entity.type
_entity.pdbx_description
1 polymer ?
#
loop_
_entity_poly.entity_id
_entity_poly.type
_entity_poly.pdbx_seq_one_letter_code
_entity_poly.pdbx_strand_id
1 'polypeptide(L)'
;MVLPPTVIGFFLIIIFGNNSPIGTWIESIFQQSIMFTSTAAIIASTVVAFPLMYQSAKTGFSIANVQIEESARDLGASEYQVFLHVTLPLAFPALLSGMILSFVRALGEFGATLMFAGNIPGKTQTIPTAIYMAIDASNMQLAWTLVVITISMSLLFLLCIQLINKRITNS
;
A
#
# COMPACT_ATOMS: atom_id res chain seq x y z
N MET A 1 0.37 -13.00 -1.29
CA MET A 1 -1.05 -13.20 -1.70
C MET A 1 -1.08 -14.01 -2.98
N VAL A 2 -2.05 -14.93 -3.11
CA VAL A 2 -2.23 -15.77 -4.30
C VAL A 2 -3.27 -15.22 -5.29
N LEU A 3 -4.10 -14.26 -4.85
CA LEU A 3 -5.15 -13.69 -5.69
C LEU A 3 -4.55 -12.72 -6.72
N PRO A 4 -4.89 -12.86 -8.01
CA PRO A 4 -4.54 -11.86 -9.01
C PRO A 4 -5.12 -10.48 -8.67
N PRO A 5 -4.41 -9.37 -8.91
CA PRO A 5 -4.92 -8.01 -8.62
C PRO A 5 -6.25 -7.70 -9.31
N THR A 6 -6.47 -8.23 -10.50
CA THR A 6 -7.75 -8.15 -11.24
C THR A 6 -8.92 -8.72 -10.42
N VAL A 7 -8.70 -9.84 -9.72
CA VAL A 7 -9.74 -10.43 -8.85
C VAL A 7 -10.05 -9.51 -7.67
N ILE A 8 -9.03 -8.84 -7.12
CA ILE A 8 -9.22 -7.84 -6.06
C ILE A 8 -10.03 -6.66 -6.59
N GLY A 9 -9.69 -6.11 -7.77
CA GLY A 9 -10.45 -5.05 -8.42
C GLY A 9 -11.92 -5.42 -8.64
N PHE A 10 -12.18 -6.65 -9.09
CA PHE A 10 -13.54 -7.17 -9.23
C PHE A 10 -14.32 -7.19 -7.91
N PHE A 11 -13.72 -7.69 -6.82
CA PHE A 11 -14.36 -7.65 -5.50
C PHE A 11 -14.62 -6.22 -5.02
N LEU A 12 -13.70 -5.29 -5.29
CA LEU A 12 -13.91 -3.87 -4.95
C LEU A 12 -15.10 -3.28 -5.70
N ILE A 13 -15.32 -3.63 -6.97
CA ILE A 13 -16.54 -3.24 -7.70
C ILE A 13 -17.79 -3.85 -7.08
N ILE A 14 -17.76 -5.12 -6.68
CA ILE A 14 -18.91 -5.76 -6.02
C ILE A 14 -19.25 -5.06 -4.69
N ILE A 15 -18.23 -4.68 -3.93
CA ILE A 15 -18.39 -4.10 -2.59
C ILE A 15 -18.75 -2.61 -2.66
N PHE A 16 -18.17 -1.85 -3.58
CA PHE A 16 -18.29 -0.38 -3.64
C PHE A 16 -19.02 0.14 -4.88
N GLY A 17 -19.51 -0.74 -5.75
CA GLY A 17 -20.24 -0.36 -6.95
C GLY A 17 -21.60 0.28 -6.62
N ASN A 18 -22.15 1.03 -7.56
CA ASN A 18 -23.38 1.83 -7.34
C ASN A 18 -24.61 0.98 -6.96
N ASN A 19 -24.61 -0.32 -7.27
CA ASN A 19 -25.69 -1.24 -6.92
C ASN A 19 -25.44 -2.01 -5.60
N SER A 20 -24.35 -1.72 -4.90
CA SER A 20 -23.99 -2.38 -3.64
C SER A 20 -24.51 -1.58 -2.44
N PRO A 21 -24.91 -2.23 -1.33
CA PRO A 21 -25.39 -1.52 -0.14
C PRO A 21 -24.40 -0.48 0.39
N ILE A 22 -23.11 -0.82 0.37
CA ILE A 22 -22.02 0.07 0.81
C ILE A 22 -21.84 1.22 -0.18
N GLY A 23 -21.82 0.95 -1.48
CA GLY A 23 -21.76 1.98 -2.52
C GLY A 23 -22.92 2.98 -2.42
N THR A 24 -24.15 2.49 -2.28
CA THR A 24 -25.34 3.35 -2.13
C THR A 24 -25.32 4.18 -0.85
N TRP A 25 -24.81 3.61 0.26
CA TRP A 25 -24.71 4.33 1.52
C TRP A 25 -23.69 5.46 1.43
N ILE A 26 -22.53 5.20 0.83
CA ILE A 26 -21.51 6.22 0.60
C ILE A 26 -22.03 7.30 -0.36
N GLU A 27 -22.69 6.90 -1.45
CA GLU A 27 -23.28 7.85 -2.39
C GLU A 27 -24.34 8.73 -1.73
N SER A 28 -25.11 8.21 -0.78
CA SER A 28 -26.07 9.02 -0.01
C SER A 28 -25.42 10.12 0.83
N ILE A 29 -24.21 9.86 1.36
CA ILE A 29 -23.46 10.79 2.21
C ILE A 29 -22.67 11.79 1.37
N PHE A 30 -21.95 11.30 0.36
CA PHE A 30 -20.99 12.09 -0.42
C PHE A 30 -21.58 12.62 -1.74
N GLN A 31 -22.80 12.20 -2.10
CA GLN A 31 -23.50 12.55 -3.35
C GLN A 31 -22.69 12.24 -4.61
N GLN A 32 -21.71 11.32 -4.50
CA GLN A 32 -20.81 10.91 -5.56
C GLN A 32 -20.44 9.43 -5.40
N SER A 33 -20.28 8.73 -6.52
CA SER A 33 -19.75 7.36 -6.53
C SER A 33 -18.25 7.36 -6.22
N ILE A 34 -17.79 6.34 -5.49
CA ILE A 34 -16.36 6.08 -5.30
C ILE A 34 -15.71 5.56 -6.58
N MET A 35 -16.44 4.82 -7.42
CA MET A 35 -15.86 4.26 -8.64
C MET A 35 -15.36 5.37 -9.57
N PHE A 36 -14.28 5.10 -10.29
CA PHE A 36 -13.66 6.06 -11.21
C PHE A 36 -13.11 7.34 -10.56
N THR A 37 -12.82 7.32 -9.26
CA THR A 37 -12.20 8.43 -8.53
C THR A 37 -10.76 8.10 -8.11
N SER A 38 -9.99 9.13 -7.76
CA SER A 38 -8.65 8.93 -7.18
C SER A 38 -8.73 8.18 -5.84
N THR A 39 -9.85 8.31 -5.11
CA THR A 39 -10.12 7.54 -3.89
C THR A 39 -10.23 6.05 -4.17
N ALA A 40 -10.87 5.65 -5.27
CA ALA A 40 -10.89 4.24 -5.69
C ALA A 40 -9.47 3.71 -5.97
N ALA A 41 -8.60 4.52 -6.59
CA ALA A 41 -7.21 4.14 -6.84
C ALA A 41 -6.42 3.95 -5.54
N ILE A 42 -6.64 4.83 -4.55
CA ILE A 42 -6.05 4.71 -3.21
C ILE A 42 -6.52 3.41 -2.55
N ILE A 43 -7.82 3.13 -2.52
CA ILE A 43 -8.38 1.92 -1.92
C ILE A 43 -7.82 0.66 -2.59
N ALA A 44 -7.82 0.61 -3.92
CA ALA A 44 -7.28 -0.52 -4.68
C ALA A 44 -5.80 -0.77 -4.33
N SER A 45 -5.00 0.28 -4.35
CA SER A 45 -3.58 0.23 -4.03
C SER A 45 -3.33 -0.21 -2.57
N THR A 46 -4.12 0.31 -1.62
CA THR A 46 -4.03 -0.07 -0.21
C THR A 46 -4.34 -1.55 -0.01
N VAL A 47 -5.44 -2.06 -0.57
CA VAL A 47 -5.83 -3.47 -0.40
C VAL A 47 -4.77 -4.41 -1.00
N VAL A 48 -4.21 -4.05 -2.15
CA VAL A 48 -3.17 -4.85 -2.80
C VAL A 48 -1.85 -4.82 -2.01
N ALA A 49 -1.49 -3.69 -1.40
CA ALA A 49 -0.25 -3.53 -0.62
C ALA A 49 -0.36 -4.02 0.83
N PHE A 50 -1.58 -4.06 1.39
CA PHE A 50 -1.86 -4.40 2.78
C PHE A 50 -1.18 -5.68 3.30
N PRO A 51 -1.15 -6.81 2.55
CA PRO A 51 -0.52 -8.03 3.04
C PRO A 51 0.98 -7.90 3.34
N LEU A 52 1.68 -7.05 2.60
CA LEU A 52 3.11 -6.79 2.82
C LEU A 52 3.30 -6.03 4.13
N MET A 53 2.51 -4.98 4.34
CA MET A 53 2.49 -4.24 5.61
C MET A 53 2.17 -5.17 6.78
N TYR A 54 1.11 -5.97 6.64
CA TYR A 54 0.70 -6.90 7.68
C TYR A 54 1.81 -7.90 8.04
N GLN A 55 2.50 -8.44 7.04
CA GLN A 55 3.62 -9.36 7.28
C GLN A 55 4.78 -8.66 8.02
N SER A 56 5.15 -7.46 7.59
CA SER A 56 6.20 -6.68 8.27
C SER A 56 5.81 -6.29 9.70
N ALA A 57 4.56 -5.88 9.93
CA ALA A 57 4.05 -5.57 11.26
C ALA A 57 4.06 -6.82 12.16
N LYS A 58 3.57 -7.96 11.66
CA LYS A 58 3.60 -9.23 12.39
C LYS A 58 5.02 -9.62 12.79
N THR A 59 5.98 -9.50 11.86
CA THR A 59 7.39 -9.77 12.15
C THR A 59 7.93 -8.77 13.19
N GLY A 60 7.66 -7.48 13.04
CA GLY A 60 8.08 -6.44 13.97
C GLY A 60 7.60 -6.67 15.39
N PHE A 61 6.31 -6.96 15.56
CA PHE A 61 5.74 -7.25 16.87
C PHE A 61 6.18 -8.60 17.45
N SER A 62 6.56 -9.57 16.63
CA SER A 62 7.11 -10.84 17.13
C SER A 62 8.53 -10.74 17.71
N ILE A 63 9.25 -9.65 17.40
CA ILE A 63 10.60 -9.37 17.93
C ILE A 63 10.50 -8.77 19.34
N ALA A 64 9.36 -8.18 19.71
CA ALA A 64 9.17 -7.60 21.04
C ALA A 64 9.36 -8.68 22.10
N ASN A 65 10.36 -8.48 22.96
CA ASN A 65 10.68 -9.45 24.00
C ASN A 65 9.67 -9.31 25.15
N VAL A 66 8.89 -10.36 25.37
CA VAL A 66 7.93 -10.50 26.48
C VAL A 66 8.56 -10.13 27.83
N GLN A 67 9.84 -10.46 28.06
CA GLN A 67 10.53 -10.11 29.30
C GLN A 67 10.68 -8.58 29.52
N ILE A 68 10.88 -7.81 28.44
CA ILE A 68 11.00 -6.34 28.53
C ILE A 68 9.62 -5.73 28.82
N GLU A 69 8.56 -6.29 28.22
CA GLU A 69 7.18 -5.86 28.48
C GLU A 69 6.75 -6.20 29.92
N GLU A 70 7.07 -7.40 30.42
CA GLU A 70 6.82 -7.81 31.81
C GLU A 70 7.57 -6.92 32.81
N SER A 71 8.85 -6.60 32.55
CA SER A 71 9.61 -5.69 33.41
C SER A 71 8.98 -4.29 33.47
N ALA A 72 8.42 -3.79 32.36
CA ALA A 72 7.71 -2.52 32.36
C ALA A 72 6.40 -2.59 33.17
N ARG A 73 5.67 -3.71 33.11
CA ARG A 73 4.48 -3.94 33.95
C ARG A 73 4.82 -3.99 35.43
N ASP A 74 5.92 -4.63 35.81
CA ASP A 74 6.40 -4.70 37.19
C ASP A 74 6.77 -3.32 37.75
N LEU A 75 7.22 -2.39 36.89
CA LEU A 75 7.46 -0.99 37.23
C LEU A 75 6.18 -0.13 37.28
N GLY A 76 5.00 -0.74 37.12
CA GLY A 76 3.70 -0.08 37.19
C GLY A 76 3.23 0.55 35.88
N ALA A 77 3.84 0.22 34.73
CA ALA A 77 3.36 0.70 33.44
C ALA A 77 2.01 0.05 33.07
N SER A 78 1.05 0.87 32.66
CA SER A 78 -0.20 0.40 32.05
C SER A 78 0.04 -0.23 30.67
N GLU A 79 -0.87 -1.09 30.20
CA GLU A 79 -0.75 -1.74 28.87
C GLU A 79 -0.57 -0.74 27.72
N TYR A 80 -1.20 0.44 27.81
CA TYR A 80 -1.03 1.51 26.84
C TYR A 80 0.40 2.08 26.84
N GLN A 81 1.00 2.22 28.03
CA GLN A 81 2.39 2.66 28.17
C GLN A 81 3.37 1.61 27.66
N VAL A 82 3.14 0.32 27.97
CA VAL A 82 3.94 -0.80 27.46
C VAL A 82 3.92 -0.80 25.93
N PHE A 83 2.73 -0.73 25.33
CA PHE A 83 2.60 -0.70 23.88
C PHE A 83 3.36 0.49 23.25
N LEU A 84 3.13 1.71 23.74
CA LEU A 84 3.71 2.92 23.12
C LEU A 84 5.21 3.10 23.36
N HIS A 85 5.72 2.69 24.52
CA HIS A 85 7.10 2.97 24.93
C HIS A 85 8.03 1.76 24.83
N VAL A 86 7.48 0.53 24.72
CA VAL A 86 8.27 -0.70 24.62
C VAL A 86 7.99 -1.39 23.29
N THR A 87 6.77 -1.87 23.08
CA THR A 87 6.44 -2.72 21.93
C THR A 87 6.56 -1.97 20.60
N LEU A 88 5.98 -0.78 20.51
CA LEU A 88 5.93 0.01 19.27
C LEU A 88 7.33 0.52 18.85
N PRO A 89 8.18 1.09 19.73
CA PRO A 89 9.54 1.49 19.37
C PRO A 89 10.42 0.31 18.93
N LEU A 90 10.27 -0.85 19.58
CA LEU A 90 10.99 -2.08 19.18
C LEU A 90 10.54 -2.59 17.81
N ALA A 91 9.23 -2.51 17.50
CA ALA A 91 8.69 -2.91 16.21
C ALA A 91 8.90 -1.87 15.11
N PHE A 92 9.23 -0.62 15.45
CA PHE A 92 9.31 0.52 14.53
C PHE A 92 10.22 0.29 13.31
N PRO A 93 11.43 -0.29 13.44
CA PRO A 93 12.28 -0.54 12.29
C PRO A 93 11.63 -1.47 11.25
N ALA A 94 10.95 -2.52 11.72
CA ALA A 94 10.21 -3.45 10.86
C ALA A 94 8.97 -2.81 10.24
N LEU A 95 8.24 -1.98 11.00
CA LEU A 95 7.10 -1.20 10.50
C LEU A 95 7.53 -0.22 9.41
N LEU A 96 8.67 0.46 9.60
CA LEU A 96 9.24 1.39 8.61
C LEU A 96 9.60 0.66 7.32
N SER A 97 10.31 -0.46 7.40
CA SER A 97 10.64 -1.27 6.21
C SER A 97 9.38 -1.80 5.52
N GLY A 98 8.36 -2.19 6.29
CA GLY A 98 7.03 -2.57 5.79
C GLY A 98 6.28 -1.43 5.09
N MET A 99 6.34 -0.21 5.64
CA MET A 99 5.75 0.99 5.04
C MET A 99 6.34 1.25 3.66
N ILE A 100 7.67 1.26 3.56
CA ILE A 100 8.35 1.55 2.29
C ILE A 100 8.06 0.43 1.28
N LEU A 101 8.15 -0.85 1.67
CA LEU A 101 7.88 -1.96 0.76
C LEU A 101 6.43 -1.97 0.25
N SER A 102 5.47 -1.67 1.14
CA SER A 102 4.05 -1.57 0.78
C SER A 102 3.79 -0.38 -0.14
N PHE A 103 4.46 0.75 0.10
CA PHE A 103 4.38 1.93 -0.75
C PHE A 103 4.91 1.66 -2.16
N VAL A 104 6.09 1.03 -2.27
CA VAL A 104 6.65 0.61 -3.57
C VAL A 104 5.71 -0.37 -4.28
N ARG A 105 5.10 -1.30 -3.53
CA ARG A 105 4.12 -2.23 -4.10
C ARG A 105 2.88 -1.50 -4.62
N ALA A 106 2.39 -0.49 -3.92
CA ALA A 106 1.25 0.34 -4.32
C ALA A 106 1.56 1.14 -5.59
N LEU A 107 2.76 1.71 -5.73
CA LEU A 107 3.18 2.45 -6.93
C LEU A 107 3.12 1.60 -8.21
N GLY A 108 3.44 0.31 -8.10
CA GLY A 108 3.39 -0.64 -9.21
C GLY A 108 2.02 -1.31 -9.41
N GLU A 109 0.98 -0.85 -8.71
CA GLU A 109 -0.36 -1.40 -8.87
C GLU A 109 -0.98 -0.99 -10.22
N PHE A 110 -1.63 -1.94 -10.89
CA PHE A 110 -2.21 -1.76 -12.22
C PHE A 110 -3.60 -2.40 -12.31
N GLY A 111 -3.70 -3.71 -12.04
CA GLY A 111 -4.91 -4.48 -12.34
C GLY A 111 -6.12 -4.09 -11.49
N ALA A 112 -5.95 -3.90 -10.19
CA ALA A 112 -7.05 -3.53 -9.30
C ALA A 112 -7.51 -2.09 -9.56
N THR A 113 -6.55 -1.16 -9.74
CA THR A 113 -6.82 0.25 -10.04
C THR A 113 -7.49 0.41 -11.39
N LEU A 114 -7.01 -0.25 -12.45
CA LEU A 114 -7.61 -0.16 -13.77
C LEU A 114 -9.07 -0.65 -13.76
N MET A 115 -9.39 -1.69 -12.99
CA MET A 115 -10.77 -2.17 -12.88
C MET A 115 -11.65 -1.24 -12.06
N PHE A 116 -11.18 -0.78 -10.89
CA PHE A 116 -12.03 -0.08 -9.92
C PHE A 116 -12.03 1.45 -10.09
N ALA A 117 -10.88 2.04 -10.36
CA ALA A 117 -10.70 3.47 -10.57
C ALA A 117 -10.66 3.87 -12.06
N GLY A 118 -10.57 2.90 -12.96
CA GLY A 118 -10.42 3.15 -14.39
C GLY A 118 -9.09 3.82 -14.72
N ASN A 119 -9.02 4.37 -15.93
CA ASN A 119 -7.86 5.13 -16.40
C ASN A 119 -8.35 6.44 -17.04
N ILE A 120 -8.64 7.42 -16.19
CA ILE A 120 -9.09 8.75 -16.62
C ILE A 120 -7.89 9.71 -16.57
N PRO A 121 -7.43 10.23 -17.73
CA PRO A 121 -6.33 11.18 -17.79
C PRO A 121 -6.57 12.40 -16.88
N GLY A 122 -5.56 12.78 -16.10
CA GLY A 122 -5.64 13.90 -15.15
C GLY A 122 -6.46 13.64 -13.88
N LYS A 123 -7.03 12.44 -13.70
CA LYS A 123 -7.80 12.09 -12.48
C LYS A 123 -7.36 10.79 -11.82
N THR A 124 -7.39 9.69 -12.56
CA THR A 124 -7.12 8.33 -12.02
C THR A 124 -6.02 7.59 -12.76
N GLN A 125 -5.48 8.19 -13.82
CA GLN A 125 -4.35 7.63 -14.56
C GLN A 125 -3.11 7.53 -13.67
N THR A 126 -2.61 6.31 -13.50
CA THR A 126 -1.34 6.01 -12.84
C THR A 126 -0.24 5.75 -13.87
N ILE A 127 1.02 5.72 -13.45
CA ILE A 127 2.14 5.45 -14.36
C ILE A 127 1.96 4.09 -15.07
N PRO A 128 1.59 2.99 -14.39
CA PRO A 128 1.34 1.71 -15.05
C PRO A 128 0.21 1.77 -16.09
N THR A 129 -0.91 2.44 -15.79
CA THR A 129 -2.01 2.57 -16.77
C THR A 129 -1.65 3.49 -17.92
N ALA A 130 -0.83 4.52 -17.69
CA ALA A 130 -0.30 5.38 -18.74
C ALA A 130 0.64 4.64 -19.69
N ILE A 131 1.50 3.74 -19.17
CA ILE A 131 2.35 2.87 -20.00
C ILE A 131 1.48 1.96 -20.88
N TYR A 132 0.47 1.32 -20.29
CA TYR A 132 -0.45 0.46 -21.03
C TYR A 132 -1.14 1.22 -22.18
N MET A 133 -1.69 2.41 -21.89
CA MET A 133 -2.30 3.25 -22.92
C MET A 133 -1.32 3.73 -23.99
N ALA A 134 -0.07 4.01 -23.62
CA ALA A 134 0.96 4.42 -24.57
C ALA A 134 1.24 3.30 -25.58
N ILE A 135 1.30 2.06 -25.11
CA ILE A 135 1.48 0.87 -25.96
C ILE A 135 0.25 0.67 -26.85
N ASP A 136 -0.96 0.74 -26.28
CA ASP A 136 -2.22 0.57 -27.02
C ASP A 136 -2.37 1.63 -28.13
N ALA A 137 -1.99 2.88 -27.85
CA ALA A 137 -1.93 3.96 -28.82
C ALA A 137 -0.73 3.91 -29.79
N SER A 138 0.07 2.84 -29.76
CA SER A 138 1.31 2.69 -30.54
C SER A 138 2.33 3.83 -30.35
N ASN A 139 2.24 4.59 -29.25
CA ASN A 139 3.16 5.68 -28.91
C ASN A 139 4.36 5.12 -28.12
N MET A 140 5.28 4.50 -28.85
CA MET A 140 6.42 3.81 -28.24
C MET A 140 7.40 4.76 -27.54
N GLN A 141 7.50 6.00 -28.00
CA GLN A 141 8.37 7.02 -27.38
C GLN A 141 7.90 7.37 -25.97
N LEU A 142 6.59 7.61 -25.79
CA LEU A 142 5.99 7.85 -24.49
C LEU A 142 6.14 6.62 -23.59
N ALA A 143 5.85 5.42 -24.11
CA ALA A 143 5.97 4.18 -23.37
C ALA A 143 7.38 3.99 -22.79
N TRP A 144 8.43 4.12 -23.62
CA TRP A 144 9.82 4.01 -23.17
C TRP A 144 10.19 5.06 -22.13
N THR A 145 9.73 6.30 -22.30
CA THR A 145 10.00 7.39 -21.36
C THR A 145 9.43 7.06 -19.97
N LEU A 146 8.17 6.62 -19.90
CA LEU A 146 7.51 6.24 -18.65
C LEU A 146 8.16 4.99 -18.02
N VAL A 147 8.57 4.01 -18.83
CA VAL A 147 9.28 2.81 -18.35
C VAL A 147 10.61 3.19 -17.69
N VAL A 148 11.42 4.03 -18.33
CA VAL A 148 12.70 4.49 -17.77
C VAL A 148 12.49 5.22 -16.45
N ILE A 149 11.52 6.15 -16.39
CA ILE A 149 11.17 6.86 -15.15
C ILE A 149 10.79 5.87 -14.04
N THR A 150 9.95 4.88 -14.35
CA THR A 150 9.50 3.87 -13.39
C THR A 150 10.66 3.04 -12.86
N ILE A 151 11.53 2.54 -13.74
CA ILE A 151 12.71 1.75 -13.37
C ILE A 151 13.63 2.57 -12.47
N SER A 152 13.93 3.82 -12.84
CA SER A 152 14.78 4.71 -12.04
C SER A 152 14.18 4.95 -10.65
N MET A 153 12.87 5.20 -10.54
CA MET A 153 12.20 5.34 -9.26
C MET A 153 12.26 4.06 -8.41
N SER A 154 11.98 2.90 -9.01
CA SER A 154 12.05 1.61 -8.31
C SER A 154 13.46 1.33 -7.77
N LEU A 155 14.50 1.61 -8.55
CA LEU A 155 15.88 1.42 -8.13
C LEU A 155 16.24 2.35 -6.94
N LEU A 156 15.82 3.62 -7.01
CA LEU A 156 16.00 4.58 -5.93
C LEU A 156 15.33 4.12 -4.63
N PHE A 157 14.08 3.66 -4.70
CA PHE A 157 13.39 3.16 -3.51
C PHE A 157 14.07 1.92 -2.92
N LEU A 158 14.49 0.97 -3.75
CA LEU A 158 15.20 -0.22 -3.28
C LEU A 158 16.52 0.15 -2.59
N LEU A 159 17.29 1.09 -3.15
CA LEU A 159 18.51 1.59 -2.53
C LEU A 159 18.21 2.26 -1.19
N CYS A 160 17.18 3.12 -1.10
CA CYS A 160 16.76 3.72 0.16
C CYS A 160 16.41 2.66 1.23
N ILE A 161 15.64 1.63 0.87
CA ILE A 161 15.29 0.53 1.78
C ILE A 161 16.54 -0.18 2.27
N GLN A 162 17.47 -0.52 1.37
CA GLN A 162 18.70 -1.23 1.75
C GLN A 162 19.58 -0.40 2.69
N LEU A 163 19.70 0.90 2.44
CA LEU A 163 20.47 1.80 3.31
C LEU A 163 19.85 1.92 4.71
N ILE A 164 18.52 1.97 4.81
CA ILE A 164 17.79 2.00 6.08
C ILE A 164 17.95 0.67 6.83
N ASN A 165 17.72 -0.46 6.16
CA ASN A 165 17.87 -1.79 6.76
C ASN A 165 19.30 -2.04 7.26
N LYS A 166 20.32 -1.60 6.52
CA LYS A 166 21.72 -1.73 6.93
C LYS A 166 22.02 -0.94 8.20
N ARG A 167 21.43 0.25 8.38
CA ARG A 167 21.58 1.04 9.62
C ARG A 167 20.92 0.37 10.82
N ILE A 168 19.74 -0.23 10.60
CA ILE A 168 18.98 -0.93 11.64
C ILE A 168 19.71 -2.21 12.09
N THR A 169 20.27 -2.98 11.16
CA THR A 169 20.95 -4.27 11.47
C THR A 169 22.32 -4.08 12.13
N ASN A 170 22.94 -2.91 11.94
CA ASN A 170 24.25 -2.57 12.50
C ASN A 170 24.17 -1.75 13.82
N SER A 171 22.98 -1.51 14.36
CA SER A 171 22.76 -0.89 15.69
C SER A 171 22.25 -1.93 16.67
#